data_AF-A0A382V603-F1
#
_entry.id   AF-A0A382V603-F1
#
_cell.length_a   1.000
_cell.length_b   1.000
_cell.length_c   1.000
_cell.angle_alpha   90.00
_cell.angle_beta   90.00
_cell.angle_gamma   90.00
#
_symmetry.space_group_name_H-M   'P 1'
#
loop_
_entity.id
_entity.type
_entity.pdbx_description
1 polymer ?
#
loop_
_entity_poly.entity_id
_entity_poly.type
_entity_poly.pdbx_seq_one_letter_code
_entity_poly.pdbx_strand_id
1 'polypeptide(L)' 'WLISNGIVNVPSSEQGMGAGASVIPDWIKNNAGWWANDEIPDSAFVSGLQWLISNGVMTIS' A
#
# COMPACT_ATOMS: atom_id res chain seq x y z
N TRP A 1 5.65 -14.32 -2.47
CA TRP A 1 4.98 -15.01 -3.59
C TRP A 1 4.49 -14.03 -4.67
N LEU A 2 3.88 -12.90 -4.31
CA LEU A 2 3.44 -11.87 -5.28
C LEU A 2 4.58 -11.07 -5.95
N ILE A 3 5.70 -10.86 -5.24
CA ILE A 3 6.89 -10.16 -5.76
C ILE A 3 7.63 -11.01 -6.83
N SER A 4 7.55 -12.34 -6.74
CA SER A 4 8.23 -13.25 -7.70
C SER A 4 7.50 -13.41 -9.03
N ASN A 5 6.20 -13.06 -9.11
CA ASN A 5 5.40 -13.22 -10.31
C ASN A 5 5.31 -11.94 -11.17
N GLY A 6 6.05 -10.88 -10.83
CA GLY A 6 6.12 -9.66 -11.65
C GLY A 6 4.82 -8.85 -11.75
N ILE A 7 3.81 -9.18 -10.95
CA ILE A 7 2.53 -8.44 -10.88
C ILE A 7 2.70 -7.13 -10.09
N VAL A 8 3.67 -7.09 -9.17
CA VAL A 8 4.03 -5.90 -8.38
C VAL A 8 5.35 -5.34 -8.89
N ASN A 9 5.29 -4.26 -9.68
CA ASN A 9 6.45 -3.43 -9.98
C ASN A 9 6.65 -2.48 -8.80
N VAL A 10 7.58 -2.78 -7.89
CA VAL A 10 7.95 -1.83 -6.83
C VAL A 10 8.88 -0.79 -7.47
N PRO A 11 8.47 0.47 -7.64
CA PRO A 11 9.42 1.50 -8.03
C PRO A 11 10.43 1.69 -6.90
N SER A 12 11.69 1.33 -7.15
CA SER A 12 12.82 1.71 -6.32
C SER A 12 13.09 3.20 -6.47
N SER A 13 12.25 4.06 -5.88
CA SER A 13 12.57 5.49 -5.80
C SER A 13 11.74 6.27 -4.80
N GLU A 14 11.67 5.85 -3.53
CA GLU A 14 11.46 6.78 -2.39
C GLU A 14 12.21 6.29 -1.14
N GLN A 15 13.43 5.79 -1.34
CA GLN A 15 14.36 5.56 -0.24
C GLN A 15 14.95 6.92 0.18
N GLY A 16 14.14 7.74 0.83
CA GLY A 16 14.61 8.95 1.51
C GLY A 16 13.63 10.11 1.45
N MET A 17 12.65 10.16 2.35
CA MET A 17 12.13 11.41 2.91
C MET A 17 11.64 11.21 4.35
N GLY A 18 12.44 11.70 5.31
CA GLY A 18 11.97 12.35 6.53
C GLY A 18 11.33 11.50 7.62
N ALA A 19 12.07 11.27 8.70
CA ALA A 19 11.53 10.89 10.00
C ALA A 19 10.49 11.93 10.46
N GLY A 20 9.23 11.52 10.66
CA GLY A 20 8.26 12.31 11.42
C GLY A 20 6.80 12.30 10.97
N ALA A 21 6.46 11.74 9.82
CA ALA A 21 5.06 11.62 9.41
C ALA A 21 4.78 10.17 9.03
N SER A 22 3.78 9.55 9.67
CA SER A 22 3.21 8.27 9.21
C SER A 22 2.50 8.52 7.87
N VAL A 23 3.28 8.70 6.82
CA VAL A 23 2.79 9.03 5.49
C VAL A 23 2.25 7.75 4.89
N ILE A 24 0.93 7.70 4.77
CA ILE A 24 0.27 6.68 3.95
C ILE A 24 0.83 6.82 2.53
N PRO A 25 1.46 5.78 1.95
CA PRO A 25 2.03 5.83 0.61
C PRO A 25 0.98 6.13 -0.45
N ASP A 26 1.38 6.80 -1.53
CA ASP A 26 0.44 7.20 -2.58
C ASP A 26 -0.18 6.01 -3.32
N TRP A 27 0.52 4.88 -3.43
CA TRP A 27 -0.04 3.66 -4.02
C TRP A 27 -1.22 3.11 -3.21
N ILE A 28 -1.21 3.27 -1.88
CA ILE A 28 -2.35 2.90 -1.03
C ILE A 28 -3.53 3.82 -1.32
N LYS A 29 -3.30 5.12 -1.47
CA LYS A 29 -4.34 6.11 -1.79
C LYS A 29 -4.96 5.82 -3.16
N ASN A 30 -4.14 5.50 -4.15
CA ASN A 30 -4.61 5.13 -5.49
C ASN A 30 -5.42 3.83 -5.45
N ASN A 31 -4.94 2.80 -4.74
CA ASN A 31 -5.70 1.56 -4.55
C ASN A 31 -7.04 1.80 -3.87
N ALA A 32 -7.12 2.71 -2.89
CA ALA A 32 -8.39 3.08 -2.26
C ALA A 32 -9.37 3.71 -3.25
N GLY A 33 -8.88 4.58 -4.15
CA GLY A 33 -9.68 5.16 -5.22
C GLY A 33 -10.21 4.11 -6.21
N TRP A 34 -9.33 3.21 -6.67
CA TRP A 34 -9.72 2.11 -7.54
C TRP A 34 -10.72 1.15 -6.87
N TRP A 35 -10.54 0.88 -5.58
CA TRP A 35 -11.46 0.05 -4.82
C TRP A 35 -12.85 0.71 -4.70
N ALA A 36 -12.89 2.02 -4.42
CA ALA A 36 -14.14 2.77 -4.37
C ALA A 36 -14.88 2.83 -5.72
N ASN A 37 -14.17 2.61 -6.82
CA ASN A 37 -14.72 2.55 -8.18
C ASN A 37 -15.02 1.12 -8.67
N ASP A 38 -14.91 0.09 -7.81
CA ASP A 38 -15.02 -1.33 -8.17
C ASP A 38 -13.99 -1.80 -9.24
N GLU A 39 -12.89 -1.05 -9.43
CA GLU A 39 -11.83 -1.37 -10.40
C GLU A 39 -10.86 -2.44 -9.88
N ILE A 40 -10.75 -2.58 -8.56
CA ILE A 40 -9.99 -3.65 -7.91
C ILE A 40 -10.86 -4.40 -6.90
N PRO A 41 -10.64 -5.72 -6.72
CA PRO A 41 -11.37 -6.50 -5.74
C PRO A 41 -10.96 -6.12 -4.31
N ASP A 42 -11.86 -6.37 -3.35
CA ASP A 42 -11.62 -6.15 -1.91
C ASP A 42 -10.28 -6.73 -1.43
N SER A 43 -9.89 -7.91 -1.94
CA SER A 43 -8.65 -8.59 -1.58
C SER A 43 -7.40 -7.77 -1.92
N ALA A 44 -7.42 -6.99 -3.02
CA ALA A 44 -6.33 -6.12 -3.42
C ALA A 44 -6.21 -4.90 -2.49
N PHE A 45 -7.34 -4.34 -2.06
CA PHE A 45 -7.36 -3.23 -1.11
C PHE A 45 -6.96 -3.68 0.31
N VAL A 46 -7.49 -4.80 0.78
CA VAL A 46 -7.17 -5.41 2.09
C VAL A 46 -5.67 -5.73 2.19
N SER A 47 -5.04 -6.18 1.11
CA SER A 47 -3.58 -6.42 1.08
C SER A 47 -2.78 -5.13 1.33
N GLY A 48 -3.27 -3.99 0.83
CA GLY A 48 -2.69 -2.68 1.12
C GLY A 48 -2.82 -2.30 2.59
N LEU A 49 -4.00 -2.49 3.18
CA LEU A 49 -4.23 -2.25 4.61
C LEU A 49 -3.35 -3.14 5.50
N GLN A 50 -3.18 -4.41 5.12
CA GLN A 50 -2.32 -5.32 5.84
C GLN A 50 -0.86 -4.87 5.82
N TRP A 51 -0.38 -4.36 4.68
CA TRP A 51 0.96 -3.77 4.60
C TRP A 51 1.12 -2.58 5.55
N LEU A 52 0.13 -1.69 5.64
CA LEU A 52 0.18 -0.54 6.57
C LEU A 52 0.32 -0.99 8.02
N ILE A 53 -0.43 -2.02 8.42
CA ILE A 53 -0.37 -2.59 9.77
C ILE A 53 1.00 -3.24 10.02
N SER A 54 1.46 -4.08 9.08
CA SER A 54 2.75 -4.77 9.21
C SER A 54 3.95 -3.84 9.26
N ASN A 55 3.87 -2.67 8.62
CA ASN A 55 4.95 -1.67 8.61
C ASN A 55 4.79 -0.62 9.73
N GLY A 56 3.80 -0.76 10.61
CA GLY A 56 3.58 0.18 11.71
C GLY A 56 3.11 1.57 11.26
N VAL A 57 2.65 1.70 10.01
CA VAL A 57 2.07 2.94 9.48
C VAL A 57 0.65 3.14 10.04
N MET A 58 -0.08 2.03 10.21
CA MET A 58 -1.41 1.99 10.83
C MET A 58 -1.36 1.09 12.06
N THR A 59 -2.08 1.47 13.11
CA THR A 59 -2.27 0.66 14.32
C THR A 59 -3.77 0.49 14.56
N ILE A 60 -4.19 -0.73 14.91
CA ILE A 60 -5.56 -1.02 15.35
C ILE A 60 -5.52 -1.09 16.87
N SER A 61 -6.39 -0.34 17.54
CA SER A 61 -6.50 -0.27 19.00
C SER A 61 -7.92 -0.56 19.45
#